data_AF-A0A060CE43-F1
#
_entry.id   AF-A0A060CE43-F1
#
_cell.length_a   1.000
_cell.length_b   1.000
_cell.length_c   1.000
_cell.angle_alpha   90.00
_cell.angle_beta   90.00
_cell.angle_gamma   90.00
#
_symmetry.space_group_name_H-M   'P 1'
#
loop_
_entity.id
_entity.type
_entity.pdbx_description
1 polymer ?
#
loop_
_entity_poly.entity_id
_entity_poly.type
_entity_poly.pdbx_seq_one_letter_code
_entity_poly.pdbx_strand_id
1 'polypeptide(L)'
;MSSMFLKCYALTTIVGLDKLDTSKVTKMGSMFGYCQNIESLDVSKFDTSNVTDMSKMFMTCQKLTSLDFKVVCTHLNVTNNRLYICKIVIV
;
A
#
# COMPACT_ATOMS: atom_id res chain seq x y z
N MET A 1 3.92 10.83 -3.06
CA MET A 1 2.82 10.15 -3.78
C MET A 1 1.63 9.87 -2.85
N SER A 2 1.40 10.69 -1.83
CA SER A 2 0.26 10.51 -0.92
C SER A 2 -1.08 10.63 -1.65
N SER A 3 -2.07 9.83 -1.23
CA SER A 3 -3.48 9.92 -1.66
C SER A 3 -3.76 9.71 -3.16
N MET A 4 -2.86 9.10 -3.92
CA MET A 4 -2.99 8.97 -5.38
C MET A 4 -4.29 8.31 -5.86
N PHE A 5 -4.78 7.30 -5.15
CA PHE A 5 -6.04 6.59 -5.40
C PHE A 5 -7.02 6.72 -4.22
N LEU A 6 -6.90 7.79 -3.44
CA LEU A 6 -7.76 8.00 -2.28
C LEU A 6 -9.23 8.09 -2.71
N LYS A 7 -10.10 7.28 -2.07
CA LYS A 7 -11.54 7.22 -2.32
C LYS A 7 -11.94 6.82 -3.73
N CYS A 8 -11.06 6.11 -4.45
CA CYS A 8 -11.44 5.44 -5.69
C CYS A 8 -12.31 4.22 -5.37
N TYR A 9 -13.57 4.44 -4.95
CA TYR A 9 -14.45 3.40 -4.44
C TYR A 9 -14.73 2.29 -5.46
N ALA A 10 -14.79 2.64 -6.76
CA ALA A 10 -15.05 1.70 -7.85
C ALA A 10 -13.79 0.97 -8.36
N LEU A 11 -12.60 1.29 -7.84
CA LEU A 11 -11.35 0.70 -8.30
C LEU A 11 -11.26 -0.75 -7.87
N THR A 12 -11.09 -1.66 -8.84
CA THR A 12 -10.99 -3.11 -8.63
C THR A 12 -9.59 -3.65 -8.92
N THR A 13 -8.89 -3.04 -9.89
CA THR A 13 -7.56 -3.45 -10.34
C THR A 13 -6.76 -2.21 -10.73
N ILE A 14 -5.46 -2.26 -10.48
CA ILE A 14 -4.51 -1.23 -10.91
C ILE A 14 -3.40 -1.91 -11.69
N VAL A 15 -3.16 -1.44 -12.91
CA VAL A 15 -2.08 -1.94 -13.78
C VAL A 15 -0.99 -0.88 -13.90
N GLY A 16 0.26 -1.31 -14.02
CA GLY A 16 1.40 -0.40 -14.22
C GLY A 16 2.01 0.19 -12.94
N LEU A 17 1.64 -0.31 -11.75
CA LEU A 17 2.29 0.10 -10.49
C LEU A 17 3.79 -0.20 -10.48
N ASP A 18 4.21 -1.22 -11.21
CA ASP A 18 5.60 -1.61 -11.45
C ASP A 18 6.42 -0.56 -12.21
N LYS A 19 5.77 0.37 -12.90
CA LYS A 19 6.41 1.44 -13.70
C LYS A 19 6.65 2.71 -12.90
N LEU A 20 6.19 2.77 -11.65
CA LEU A 20 6.37 3.93 -10.79
C LEU A 20 7.80 3.92 -10.22
N ASP A 21 8.58 4.95 -10.54
CA ASP A 21 9.83 5.22 -9.83
C ASP A 21 9.52 5.83 -8.46
N THR A 22 9.61 5.01 -7.42
CA THR A 22 9.38 5.45 -6.04
C THR A 22 10.67 5.71 -5.25
N SER A 23 11.84 5.64 -5.89
CA SER A 23 13.15 5.70 -5.22
C SER A 23 13.38 7.00 -4.43
N LYS A 24 12.73 8.10 -4.83
CA LYS A 24 12.85 9.42 -4.18
C LYS A 24 11.63 9.80 -3.35
N VAL A 25 10.64 8.91 -3.21
CA VAL A 25 9.38 9.24 -2.56
C VAL A 25 9.57 9.22 -1.05
N THR A 26 9.18 10.32 -0.40
CA THR A 26 9.25 10.44 1.06
C THR A 26 7.89 10.26 1.75
N LYS A 27 6.79 10.38 1.02
CA LYS A 27 5.42 10.24 1.55
C LYS A 27 4.53 9.42 0.64
N MET A 28 3.90 8.38 1.20
CA MET A 28 2.94 7.46 0.57
C MET A 28 1.63 7.33 1.39
N GLY A 29 1.39 8.24 2.33
CA GLY A 29 0.19 8.23 3.17
C GLY A 29 -1.12 8.22 2.37
N SER A 30 -2.07 7.40 2.82
CA SER A 30 -3.42 7.25 2.24
C SER A 30 -3.49 6.93 0.75
N MET A 31 -2.41 6.42 0.14
CA MET A 31 -2.32 6.25 -1.32
C MET A 31 -3.46 5.41 -1.91
N PHE A 32 -3.93 4.37 -1.22
CA PHE A 32 -5.07 3.53 -1.62
C PHE A 32 -6.24 3.64 -0.65
N GLY A 33 -6.25 4.65 0.22
CA GLY A 33 -7.28 4.79 1.25
C GLY A 33 -8.69 4.79 0.64
N TYR A 34 -9.61 4.08 1.27
CA TYR A 34 -11.00 3.89 0.85
C TYR A 34 -11.19 3.21 -0.52
N CYS A 35 -10.18 2.54 -1.07
CA CYS A 35 -10.36 1.65 -2.23
C CYS A 35 -11.03 0.34 -1.80
N GLN A 36 -12.35 0.37 -1.63
CA GLN A 36 -13.11 -0.73 -1.03
C GLN A 36 -13.22 -1.97 -1.92
N ASN A 37 -13.04 -1.83 -3.23
CA ASN A 37 -13.28 -2.89 -4.21
C ASN A 37 -12.01 -3.56 -4.76
N ILE A 38 -10.81 -3.15 -4.30
CA ILE A 38 -9.57 -3.80 -4.71
C ILE A 38 -9.37 -5.07 -3.89
N GLU A 39 -9.21 -6.20 -4.56
CA GLU A 39 -9.02 -7.51 -3.92
C GLU A 39 -7.54 -7.87 -3.72
N SER A 40 -6.70 -7.49 -4.68
CA SER A 40 -5.26 -7.71 -4.66
C SER A 40 -4.49 -6.51 -5.19
N LEU A 41 -3.31 -6.26 -4.62
CA LEU A 41 -2.37 -5.24 -5.08
C LEU A 41 -0.95 -5.81 -5.12
N ASP A 42 -0.29 -5.62 -6.25
CA ASP A 42 1.15 -5.82 -6.38
C ASP A 42 1.85 -4.47 -6.19
N VAL A 43 2.51 -4.31 -5.05
CA VAL A 43 3.37 -3.16 -4.74
C VAL A 43 4.82 -3.61 -4.54
N SER A 44 5.19 -4.77 -5.09
CA SER A 44 6.51 -5.36 -4.93
C SER A 44 7.63 -4.50 -5.53
N LYS A 45 7.32 -3.63 -6.48
CA LYS A 45 8.31 -2.74 -7.11
C LYS A 45 8.51 -1.42 -6.38
N PHE A 46 7.72 -1.13 -5.33
CA PHE A 46 7.89 0.11 -4.59
C PHE A 46 9.19 0.05 -3.77
N ASP A 47 10.11 0.95 -4.08
CA ASP A 47 11.19 1.36 -3.19
C ASP A 47 10.62 2.27 -2.09
N THR A 48 10.68 1.78 -0.87
CA THR A 48 10.21 2.46 0.34
C THR A 48 11.33 2.96 1.24
N SER A 49 12.60 2.84 0.81
CA SER A 49 13.78 3.16 1.61
C SER A 49 13.82 4.60 2.13
N ASN A 50 13.22 5.53 1.38
CA ASN A 50 13.17 6.95 1.71
C ASN A 50 11.82 7.41 2.28
N VAL A 51 10.83 6.52 2.39
CA VAL A 51 9.47 6.87 2.80
C VAL A 51 9.40 7.01 4.31
N THR A 52 8.96 8.19 4.77
CA THR A 52 8.80 8.51 6.20
C THR A 52 7.34 8.53 6.66
N ASP A 53 6.39 8.52 5.72
CA ASP A 53 4.95 8.51 6.00
C ASP A 53 4.20 7.54 5.08
N MET A 54 3.65 6.48 5.65
CA MET A 54 2.71 5.54 5.01
C MET A 54 1.37 5.50 5.74
N SER A 55 1.06 6.51 6.55
CA SER A 55 -0.14 6.53 7.38
C SER A 55 -1.40 6.32 6.55
N LYS A 56 -2.29 5.44 7.03
CA LYS A 56 -3.60 5.16 6.39
C LYS A 56 -3.52 4.69 4.93
N MET A 57 -2.37 4.21 4.44
CA MET A 57 -2.16 3.84 3.02
C MET A 57 -3.24 2.90 2.46
N PHE A 58 -3.74 1.95 3.27
CA PHE A 58 -4.82 1.01 2.92
C PHE A 58 -6.06 1.16 3.82
N MET A 59 -6.25 2.33 4.43
CA MET A 59 -7.37 2.55 5.35
C MET A 59 -8.70 2.28 4.65
N THR A 60 -9.57 1.44 5.21
CA THR A 60 -10.89 1.13 4.65
C THR A 60 -10.84 0.42 3.28
N CYS A 61 -9.76 -0.29 2.93
CA CYS A 61 -9.71 -1.23 1.80
C CYS A 61 -10.32 -2.59 2.18
N GLN A 62 -11.64 -2.66 2.30
CA GLN A 62 -12.34 -3.79 2.92
C GLN A 62 -12.19 -5.13 2.19
N LYS A 63 -12.04 -5.13 0.86
CA LYS A 63 -11.87 -6.34 0.06
C LYS A 63 -10.42 -6.74 -0.19
N LEU A 64 -9.44 -5.93 0.25
CA LEU A 64 -8.03 -6.21 0.01
C LEU A 64 -7.60 -7.40 0.87
N THR A 65 -7.46 -8.56 0.24
CA THR A 65 -7.11 -9.83 0.92
C THR A 65 -5.68 -10.25 0.65
N SER A 66 -5.07 -9.75 -0.42
CA SER A 66 -3.70 -10.06 -0.80
C SER A 66 -2.92 -8.79 -1.15
N LEU A 67 -1.69 -8.72 -0.65
CA LEU A 67 -0.79 -7.60 -0.88
C LEU A 67 0.63 -8.14 -1.02
N ASP A 68 1.18 -8.03 -2.23
CA ASP A 68 2.55 -8.46 -2.50
C ASP A 68 3.50 -7.28 -2.29
N PHE A 69 4.45 -7.45 -1.36
CA PHE A 69 5.51 -6.50 -1.09
C PHE A 69 6.85 -7.17 -1.37
N LYS A 70 7.80 -6.39 -1.90
CA LYS A 70 9.21 -6.81 -1.89
C LYS A 70 9.68 -6.75 -0.46
N VAL A 71 9.86 -7.92 0.12
CA VAL A 71 10.12 -8.05 1.53
C VAL A 71 11.30 -9.02 1.72
N VAL A 72 12.33 -8.53 2.41
CA VAL A 72 13.41 -9.30 3.06
C VAL A 72 12.87 -10.11 4.28
N CYS A 73 11.57 -10.07 4.54
CA CYS A 73 10.90 -10.72 5.69
C CYS A 73 9.56 -11.36 5.30
N THR A 74 9.62 -12.33 4.38
CA THR A 74 8.57 -13.27 3.94
C THR A 74 7.18 -13.17 4.61
N HIS A 75 6.15 -12.90 3.79
CA HIS A 75 4.70 -13.10 4.00
C HIS A 75 4.02 -12.31 5.13
N LEU A 76 3.21 -11.31 4.76
CA LEU A 76 2.30 -10.59 5.66
C LEU A 76 0.85 -11.02 5.37
N ASN A 77 0.13 -11.43 6.43
CA ASN A 77 -1.30 -11.71 6.39
C ASN A 77 -2.08 -10.43 6.76
N VAL A 78 -2.93 -9.93 5.87
CA VAL A 78 -3.69 -8.65 6.02
C VAL A 78 -5.00 -8.86 6.79
N THR A 79 -5.05 -9.77 7.76
CA THR A 79 -6.24 -9.93 8.61
C THR A 79 -6.15 -8.98 9.82
N ASN A 80 -7.19 -8.15 10.01
CA ASN A 80 -7.38 -7.15 11.08
C ASN A 80 -6.76 -5.75 10.91
N ASN A 81 -6.53 -5.24 9.70
CA ASN A 81 -6.11 -3.83 9.47
C ASN A 81 -4.83 -3.39 10.23
N ARG A 82 -4.07 -4.33 10.81
CA ARG A 82 -2.78 -4.06 11.47
C ARG A 82 -1.68 -4.64 10.59
N LEU A 83 -1.14 -3.78 9.74
CA LEU A 83 0.05 -4.03 8.95
C LEU A 83 1.25 -4.09 9.91
N TYR A 84 1.60 -5.28 10.40
CA TYR A 84 2.83 -5.52 11.15
C TYR A 84 4.01 -5.55 10.17
N ILE A 85 4.33 -4.42 9.54
CA ILE A 85 5.51 -4.34 8.66
C ILE A 85 6.70 -3.94 9.52
N CYS A 86 7.65 -4.86 9.59
CA CYS A 86 9.07 -4.67 9.88
C CYS A 86 9.47 -3.19 10.06
N LYS A 87 9.61 -2.75 11.32
CA LYS A 87 10.19 -1.48 11.81
C LYS A 87 9.78 -0.21 11.03
N ILE A 88 9.02 0.68 11.70
CA ILE A 88 8.77 2.10 11.32
C ILE A 88 7.69 2.15 10.21
N VAL A 89 6.40 2.42 10.47
CA VAL A 89 5.79 3.68 10.93
C VAL A 89 4.38 3.40 11.50
N ILE A 90 4.18 3.71 12.79
CA ILE A 90 3.00 4.33 13.46
C ILE A 90 1.68 4.27 12.63
N VAL A 91 0.64 3.48 12.93
CA VAL A 91 -0.20 3.30 14.16
C VAL A 91 -0.79 1.89 14.14
#